data_AF-A0A0Z8Y109-F1
#
_entry.id   AF-A0A0Z8Y109-F1
#
_cell.length_a   1.000
_cell.length_b   1.000
_cell.length_c   1.000
_cell.angle_alpha   90.00
_cell.angle_beta   90.00
_cell.angle_gamma   90.00
#
_symmetry.space_group_name_H-M   'P 1'
#
loop_
_entity.id
_entity.type
_entity.pdbx_description
1 polymer ?
#
loop_
_entity_poly.entity_id
_entity_poly.type
_entity_poly.pdbx_seq_one_letter_code
_entity_poly.pdbx_strand_id
1 'polypeptide(L)' 'MNQEQITQALRLTNNDLVTKLSEEMTTKNLLAVQLTEAQQIITQLQAEITDLTQQLDEATKPEEIIEGE' A
#
# COMPACT_ATOMS: atom_id res chain seq x y z
N MET A 1 11.10 -44.70 19.59
CA MET A 1 10.80 -44.28 18.20
C MET A 1 11.91 -44.82 17.32
N ASN A 2 11.58 -45.38 16.16
CA ASN A 2 12.59 -45.88 15.23
C ASN A 2 13.05 -44.76 14.26
N GLN A 3 14.17 -44.99 13.58
CA GLN A 3 14.77 -44.00 12.68
C GLN A 3 13.88 -43.67 11.47
N GLU A 4 13.06 -44.61 11.04
CA GLU A 4 12.08 -44.44 9.97
C GLU A 4 10.96 -43.46 10.36
N GLN A 5 10.40 -43.60 11.56
CA GLN A 5 9.40 -42.68 12.12
C GLN A 5 9.95 -41.25 12.24
N ILE A 6 11.20 -41.11 12.67
CA ILE A 6 11.87 -39.80 12.76
C ILE A 6 12.01 -39.19 11.35
N THR A 7 12.46 -39.98 10.38
CA THR A 7 12.63 -39.54 8.98
C THR A 7 11.30 -39.12 8.36
N GLN A 8 10.22 -39.86 8.63
CA GLN A 8 8.88 -39.52 8.16
C GLN A 8 8.37 -38.23 8.79
N ALA A 9 8.50 -38.08 10.12
CA ALA A 9 8.09 -36.88 10.83
C ALA A 9 8.82 -35.64 10.31
N LEU A 10 10.14 -35.73 10.12
CA LEU A 10 10.95 -34.63 9.57
C LEU A 10 10.51 -34.25 8.15
N ARG A 11 10.18 -35.23 7.30
CA ARG A 11 9.68 -34.96 5.94
C ARG A 11 8.34 -34.23 5.96
N LEU A 12 7.41 -34.67 6.81
CA LEU A 12 6.11 -34.02 6.97
C LEU A 12 6.29 -32.58 7.45
N THR A 13 7.10 -32.37 8.50
CA THR A 13 7.39 -31.02 9.00
C THR A 13 8.05 -30.14 7.95
N ASN A 14 8.98 -30.68 7.14
CA ASN A 14 9.61 -29.91 6.07
C ASN A 14 8.59 -29.47 5.00
N ASN A 15 7.71 -30.37 4.58
CA ASN A 15 6.65 -30.05 3.62
C ASN A 15 5.68 -28.99 4.17
N ASP A 16 5.31 -29.09 5.45
CA ASP A 16 4.44 -28.11 6.10
C ASP A 16 5.12 -26.72 6.17
N LEU A 17 6.41 -26.67 6.48
CA LEU A 17 7.18 -25.43 6.52
C LEU A 17 7.31 -24.81 5.12
N VAL A 18 7.54 -25.61 4.09
CA VAL A 18 7.61 -25.13 2.70
C VAL A 18 6.27 -24.56 2.25
N THR A 19 5.16 -25.21 2.62
CA THR A 19 3.80 -24.72 2.32
C THR A 19 3.56 -23.38 3.00
N LYS A 20 3.80 -23.27 4.31
CA LYS A 20 3.66 -22.02 5.06
C LYS A 20 4.54 -20.90 4.52
N LEU A 21 5.79 -21.21 4.16
CA LEU A 21 6.69 -20.22 3.57
C LEU A 21 6.16 -19.70 2.23
N SER A 22 5.58 -20.58 1.40
CA SER A 22 5.00 -20.20 0.12
C SER A 22 3.76 -19.31 0.29
N GLU A 23 2.91 -19.62 1.26
CA GLU A 23 1.75 -18.79 1.64
C GLU A 23 2.19 -17.41 2.15
N GLU A 24 3.20 -17.36 3.02
CA GLU A 24 3.73 -16.11 3.57
C GLU A 24 4.37 -15.25 2.48
N MET A 25 5.15 -15.84 1.57
CA MET A 25 5.73 -15.12 0.43
C MET A 25 4.65 -14.56 -0.49
N THR A 26 3.60 -15.33 -0.76
CA THR A 26 2.47 -14.88 -1.59
C THR A 26 1.75 -13.71 -0.92
N THR A 27 1.48 -13.81 0.37
CA THR A 27 0.84 -12.76 1.17
C THR A 27 1.69 -11.48 1.19
N LYS A 28 2.99 -11.61 1.44
CA LYS A 28 3.93 -10.48 1.42
C LYS A 28 3.95 -9.77 0.07
N ASN A 29 3.99 -10.52 -1.03
CA ASN A 29 4.00 -9.94 -2.37
C ASN A 29 2.69 -9.19 -2.67
N LEU A 30 1.55 -9.77 -2.29
CA LEU A 30 0.25 -9.11 -2.43
C LEU A 30 0.19 -7.80 -1.63
N LEU A 31 0.64 -7.81 -0.37
CA LEU A 31 0.69 -6.61 0.47
C LEU A 31 1.62 -5.54 -0.11
N ALA A 32 2.76 -5.92 -0.70
CA ALA A 32 3.67 -4.98 -1.33
C ALA A 32 3.04 -4.28 -2.55
N VAL A 33 2.27 -5.02 -3.37
CA VAL A 33 1.50 -4.45 -4.48
C VAL A 33 0.44 -3.50 -3.95
N GLN A 34 -0.37 -3.94 -2.99
CA GLN A 34 -1.44 -3.12 -2.38
C GLN A 34 -0.89 -1.84 -1.74
N LEU A 35 0.27 -1.91 -1.07
CA LEU A 35 0.94 -0.74 -0.49
C LEU A 35 1.36 0.26 -1.58
N THR A 36 1.90 -0.24 -2.70
CA THR A 36 2.32 0.60 -3.83
C THR A 36 1.11 1.30 -4.45
N GLU A 37 0.02 0.58 -4.68
CA GLU A 37 -1.24 1.13 -5.21
C GLU A 37 -1.82 2.20 -4.26
N ALA A 38 -1.86 1.93 -2.95
CA ALA A 38 -2.33 2.89 -1.97
C ALA A 38 -1.48 4.18 -1.95
N GLN A 39 -0.16 4.06 -2.05
CA GLN A 39 0.75 5.22 -2.13
C GLN A 39 0.51 6.06 -3.40
N GLN A 40 0.24 5.42 -4.54
CA GLN A 40 -0.10 6.12 -5.77
C GLN A 40 -1.43 6.89 -5.65
N ILE A 41 -2.46 6.26 -5.08
CA ILE A 41 -3.76 6.90 -4.83
C ILE A 41 -3.59 8.11 -3.89
N ILE A 42 -2.84 7.96 -2.80
CA ILE A 42 -2.56 9.06 -1.86
C ILE A 42 -1.88 10.23 -2.58
N THR A 43 -0.89 9.94 -3.41
CA THR A 43 -0.17 10.97 -4.18
C THR A 43 -1.11 11.71 -5.14
N GLN A 44 -1.99 10.96 -5.83
CA GLN A 44 -2.97 11.55 -6.73
C GLN A 44 -3.97 12.45 -5.99
N LEU A 45 -4.51 11.99 -4.86
CA LEU A 45 -5.43 12.78 -4.04
C LEU A 45 -4.77 14.04 -3.47
N GLN A 46 -3.50 13.97 -3.08
CA GLN A 46 -2.75 15.14 -2.61
C GLN A 46 -2.56 16.19 -3.72
N ALA A 47 -2.30 15.76 -4.96
CA ALA A 47 -2.22 16.65 -6.10
C ALA A 47 -3.58 17.32 -6.38
N GLU A 48 -4.67 16.54 -6.36
CA GLU A 48 -6.03 17.05 -6.56
C GLU A 48 -6.43 18.06 -5.46
N ILE A 49 -6.14 17.76 -4.19
CA ILE A 49 -6.36 18.71 -3.08
C ILE A 49 -5.60 20.01 -3.32
N THR A 50 -4.34 19.94 -3.76
CA THR A 50 -3.53 21.13 -4.02
C THR A 50 -4.13 21.99 -5.13
N ASP A 51 -4.52 21.37 -6.23
CA ASP A 51 -5.16 22.04 -7.38
C ASP A 51 -6.50 22.68 -6.98
N LEU A 52 -7.38 21.93 -6.30
CA LEU A 52 -8.66 22.45 -5.83
C LEU A 52 -8.52 23.58 -4.81
N THR A 53 -7.52 23.48 -3.92
CA THR A 53 -7.23 24.56 -2.96
C THR A 53 -6.78 25.82 -3.69
N GLN A 54 -5.91 25.69 -4.69
CA GLN A 54 -5.49 26.83 -5.50
C GLN A 54 -6.66 27.45 -6.28
N GLN A 55 -7.50 26.64 -6.91
CA GLN A 55 -8.68 27.13 -7.62
C GLN A 55 -9.65 27.85 -6.68
N LEU A 56 -9.82 27.33 -5.46
CA LEU A 56 -10.65 27.97 -4.45
C LEU A 56 -10.07 29.32 -4.01
N ASP A 57 -8.76 29.38 -3.75
CA ASP A 57 -8.07 30.62 -3.39
C ASP A 57 -8.21 31.66 -4.52
N GLU A 58 -8.05 31.25 -5.77
CA GLU A 58 -8.23 32.13 -6.93
C GLU A 58 -9.67 32.62 -7.08
N ALA A 59 -10.66 31.74 -6.91
CA ALA A 59 -12.09 32.07 -7.02
C ALA A 59 -12.61 32.93 -5.86
N THR A 60 -11.92 32.92 -4.71
CA THR A 60 -12.32 33.67 -3.51
C THR A 60 -11.47 34.91 -3.26
N LYS A 61 -10.54 35.25 -4.18
CA LYS A 61 -9.84 36.53 -4.14
C LYS A 61 -10.88 37.67 -4.16
N PRO A 62 -10.80 38.61 -3.21
CA PRO A 62 -11.63 39.81 -3.25
C PRO A 62 -11.40 40.52 -4.58
N GLU A 63 -12.46 41.01 -5.21
CA GLU A 63 -12.33 41.96 -6.31
C GLU A 63 -11.51 43.16 -5.80
N GLU A 64 -10.43 43.52 -6.51
CA GLU A 64 -9.70 44.75 -6.22
C GLU A 64 -10.67 45.91 -6.43
N ILE A 65 -11.19 46.45 -5.32
CA ILE A 65 -11.91 47.71 -5.32
C ILE A 65 -10.85 48.76 -5.68
N ILE A 66 -10.88 49.25 -6.92
CA ILE A 66 -10.10 50.41 -7.32
C ILE A 66 -10.68 51.60 -6.55
N GLU A 67 -10.14 51.88 -5.36
CA GLU A 67 -10.36 53.14 -4.65
C GLU A 67 -9.41 54.20 -5.21
N GLY A 68 -9.96 55.14 -5.98
CA GLY A 68 -9.31 56.36 -6.51
C GLY A 68 -8.97 56.24 -8.01
N GLU A 69 -9.42 57.10 -8.92
CA GLU A 69 -9.82 58.52 -8.88
C GLU A 69 -11.04 58.82 -9.78
#